data_AF-A0A951GBB4-F1
#
_entry.id   AF-A0A951GBB4-F1
#
_cell.length_a   1.000
_cell.length_b   1.000
_cell.length_c   1.000
_cell.angle_alpha   90.00
_cell.angle_beta   90.00
_cell.angle_gamma   90.00
#
_symmetry.space_group_name_H-M   'P 1'
#
loop_
_entity.id
_entity.type
_entity.pdbx_description
1 polymer ?
#
loop_
_entity_poly.entity_id
_entity_poly.type
_entity_poly.pdbx_seq_one_letter_code
_entity_poly.pdbx_strand_id
1 'polypeptide(L)'
;MSLAFLGPVGEAIARSPMEPLARRAGARFEVRDGWNVAVDYDRPRSDTLGWADVSHLRKWEVRGDGVSGELGTARREGEAWWCAVTGDRGLVLGGSEAPADALDVTCNYAALTLLGTQARETIARFCAIDLRPQVAPPHSFRPGSIARQPGMILVEAPDRFLLLFGWAIGEYMWTVVEDAARHLGGGPVGVAALAPAGEVAAGA
;
A
#
# COMPACT_ATOMS: atom_id res chain seq x y z
N MET A 1 -12.92 16.54 39.44
CA MET A 1 -12.44 15.36 38.69
C MET A 1 -11.72 15.86 37.45
N SER A 2 -10.47 15.46 37.25
CA SER A 2 -9.66 15.91 36.12
C SER A 2 -9.81 14.94 34.95
N LEU A 3 -10.07 15.44 33.74
CA LEU A 3 -10.11 14.67 32.50
C LEU A 3 -8.70 14.32 31.98
N ALA A 4 -7.69 14.27 32.84
CA ALA A 4 -6.30 14.00 32.46
C ALA A 4 -6.10 12.67 31.70
N PHE A 5 -6.99 11.70 31.86
CA PHE A 5 -6.98 10.44 31.08
C PHE A 5 -7.36 10.62 29.60
N LEU A 6 -8.04 11.72 29.27
CA LEU A 6 -8.31 12.16 27.89
C LEU A 6 -7.17 13.04 27.35
N GLY A 7 -6.19 13.39 28.19
CA GLY A 7 -5.01 14.11 27.75
C GLY A 7 -4.14 13.20 26.87
N PRO A 8 -3.48 13.75 25.83
CA PRO A 8 -2.59 12.97 24.99
C PRO A 8 -1.48 12.35 25.84
N VAL A 9 -1.37 11.02 25.80
CA VAL A 9 -0.38 10.25 26.54
C VAL A 9 0.93 10.24 25.74
N GLY A 10 1.66 11.37 25.72
CA GLY A 10 2.86 11.54 24.90
C GLY A 10 2.62 11.36 23.39
N GLU A 11 3.68 11.42 22.58
CA GLU A 11 3.61 11.00 21.18
C GLU A 11 3.47 9.48 21.11
N ALA A 12 2.24 9.00 20.95
CA ALA A 12 1.98 7.59 20.70
C ALA A 12 2.47 7.22 19.30
N ILE A 13 3.48 6.36 19.22
CA ILE A 13 3.99 5.85 17.95
C ILE A 13 2.96 4.88 17.35
N ALA A 14 2.43 5.22 16.18
CA ALA A 14 1.51 4.40 15.42
C ALA A 14 2.19 3.14 14.87
N ARG A 15 1.44 2.05 14.79
CA ARG A 15 1.95 0.72 14.39
C ARG A 15 0.98 0.09 13.40
N SER A 16 1.49 -0.51 12.35
CA SER A 16 0.65 -1.24 11.39
C SER A 16 0.10 -2.52 12.03
N PRO A 17 -1.00 -3.08 11.50
CA PRO A 17 -1.48 -4.39 11.95
C PRO A 17 -0.49 -5.51 11.62
N MET A 18 0.47 -5.29 10.71
CA MET A 18 1.46 -6.28 10.29
C MET A 18 2.77 -6.20 11.07
N GLU A 19 2.94 -5.20 11.96
CA GLU A 19 4.17 -5.03 12.74
C GLU A 19 4.62 -6.30 13.48
N PRO A 20 3.73 -7.07 14.17
CA PRO A 20 4.16 -8.29 14.85
C PRO A 20 4.76 -9.33 13.91
N LEU A 21 4.25 -9.43 12.69
CA LEU A 21 4.75 -10.34 11.65
C LEU A 21 6.08 -9.84 11.08
N ALA A 22 6.18 -8.54 10.77
CA ALA A 22 7.43 -7.92 10.34
C ALA A 22 8.54 -8.13 11.38
N ARG A 23 8.25 -7.93 12.67
CA ARG A 23 9.21 -8.18 13.78
C ARG A 23 9.64 -9.65 13.83
N ARG A 24 8.71 -10.60 13.71
CA ARG A 24 9.04 -12.04 13.66
C ARG A 24 9.89 -12.41 12.44
N ALA A 25 9.71 -11.71 11.34
CA ALA A 25 10.50 -11.89 10.13
C ALA A 25 11.88 -11.18 10.17
N GLY A 26 12.24 -10.56 11.30
CA GLY A 26 13.55 -9.92 11.47
C GLY A 26 13.63 -8.48 10.98
N ALA A 27 12.51 -7.76 10.93
CA ALA A 27 12.49 -6.35 10.56
C ALA A 27 13.28 -5.47 11.55
N ARG A 28 14.07 -4.54 11.01
CA ARG A 28 14.56 -3.36 11.72
C ARG A 28 13.58 -2.22 11.49
N PHE A 29 13.32 -1.44 12.54
CA PHE A 29 12.32 -0.38 12.52
C PHE A 29 12.93 0.99 12.80
N GLU A 30 12.34 2.02 12.20
CA GLU A 30 12.57 3.43 12.51
C GLU A 30 11.24 4.14 12.72
N VAL A 31 11.24 5.17 13.57
CA VAL A 31 10.08 6.06 13.71
C VAL A 31 10.13 7.10 12.58
N ARG A 32 9.12 7.13 11.72
CA ARG A 32 8.97 8.08 10.61
C ARG A 32 7.57 8.69 10.65
N ASP A 33 7.48 10.01 10.75
CA ASP A 33 6.21 10.74 10.81
C ASP A 33 5.22 10.16 11.86
N GLY A 34 5.73 9.78 13.03
CA GLY A 34 4.94 9.16 14.10
C GLY A 34 4.62 7.68 13.92
N TRP A 35 5.12 7.02 12.88
CA TRP A 35 4.91 5.59 12.60
C TRP A 35 6.14 4.74 12.88
N ASN A 36 5.95 3.55 13.44
CA ASN A 36 6.98 2.53 13.54
C ASN A 36 7.07 1.76 12.21
N VAL A 37 8.04 2.11 11.36
CA VAL A 37 8.15 1.63 9.98
C VAL A 37 9.26 0.60 9.84
N ALA A 38 8.98 -0.53 9.21
CA ALA A 38 9.99 -1.53 8.87
C ALA A 38 10.88 -1.04 7.72
N VAL A 39 12.14 -0.69 8.03
CA VAL A 39 13.06 -0.06 7.07
C VAL A 39 14.02 -1.03 6.41
N ASP A 40 14.27 -2.17 7.03
CA ASP A 40 15.11 -3.24 6.49
C ASP A 40 14.81 -4.58 7.19
N TYR A 41 15.32 -5.69 6.65
CA TYR A 41 15.19 -7.04 7.22
C TYR A 41 16.56 -7.73 7.27
N ASP A 42 16.82 -8.52 8.30
CA ASP A 42 18.05 -9.32 8.43
C ASP A 42 18.02 -10.57 7.53
N ARG A 43 17.94 -10.35 6.22
CA ARG A 43 17.98 -11.41 5.20
C ARG A 43 18.45 -10.87 3.85
N PRO A 44 19.02 -11.71 2.98
CA PRO A 44 19.26 -11.35 1.59
C PRO A 44 17.95 -10.96 0.89
N ARG A 45 17.99 -9.84 0.17
CA ARG A 45 16.90 -9.43 -0.72
C ARG A 45 16.84 -10.42 -1.89
N SER A 46 15.63 -10.84 -2.23
CA SER A 46 15.38 -11.53 -3.49
C SER A 46 15.27 -10.51 -4.62
N ASP A 47 15.96 -10.78 -5.73
CA ASP A 47 15.90 -9.96 -6.94
C ASP A 47 14.58 -10.16 -7.72
N THR A 48 13.85 -11.26 -7.43
CA THR A 48 12.65 -11.63 -8.20
C THR A 48 11.35 -11.17 -7.54
N LEU A 49 11.32 -11.07 -6.20
CA LEU A 49 10.11 -10.75 -5.45
C LEU A 49 10.41 -10.20 -4.05
N GLY A 50 9.87 -9.02 -3.77
CA GLY A 50 9.78 -8.46 -2.42
C GLY A 50 8.37 -7.98 -2.11
N TRP A 51 8.03 -7.87 -0.83
CA TRP A 51 6.89 -7.06 -0.39
C TRP A 51 7.22 -6.22 0.83
N ALA A 52 6.68 -5.01 0.89
CA ALA A 52 6.91 -4.06 1.98
C ALA A 52 5.58 -3.63 2.60
N ASP A 53 5.57 -3.51 3.92
CA ASP A 53 4.49 -2.85 4.65
C ASP A 53 4.62 -1.33 4.49
N VAL A 54 3.65 -0.76 3.78
CA VAL A 54 3.52 0.67 3.51
C VAL A 54 2.25 1.24 4.12
N SER A 55 1.75 0.62 5.19
CA SER A 55 0.53 1.08 5.88
C SER A 55 0.67 2.49 6.46
N HIS A 56 1.89 2.98 6.69
CA HIS A 56 2.20 4.34 7.10
C HIS A 56 2.01 5.39 5.98
N LEU A 57 1.90 4.97 4.70
CA LEU A 57 1.58 5.86 3.59
C LEU A 57 0.30 6.62 3.92
N ARG A 58 0.32 7.95 3.80
CA ARG A 58 -0.88 8.77 4.02
C ARG A 58 -1.96 8.41 3.01
N LYS A 59 -3.21 8.35 3.48
CA LYS A 59 -4.36 8.01 2.63
C LYS A 59 -5.48 8.97 2.95
N TRP A 60 -5.93 9.69 1.94
CA TRP A 60 -7.00 10.66 2.07
C TRP A 60 -8.19 10.18 1.25
N GLU A 61 -9.39 10.29 1.80
CA GLU A 61 -10.63 10.13 1.06
C GLU A 61 -11.15 11.51 0.64
N VAL A 62 -11.41 11.66 -0.65
CA VAL A 62 -12.06 12.86 -1.23
C VAL A 62 -13.44 12.48 -1.77
N ARG A 63 -14.38 13.43 -1.74
CA ARG A 63 -15.77 13.22 -2.17
C ARG A 63 -16.29 14.36 -3.02
N GLY A 64 -17.31 14.07 -3.83
CA GLY A 64 -17.98 15.06 -4.68
C GLY A 64 -17.00 15.76 -5.62
N ASP A 65 -17.00 17.09 -5.63
CA ASP A 65 -16.16 17.92 -6.48
C ASP A 65 -14.65 17.77 -6.21
N GLY A 66 -14.27 17.20 -5.06
CA GLY A 66 -12.87 16.87 -4.74
C GLY A 66 -12.35 15.63 -5.45
N VAL A 67 -13.21 14.86 -6.11
CA VAL A 67 -12.81 13.67 -6.88
C VAL A 67 -12.26 14.08 -8.24
N SER A 68 -11.03 13.68 -8.52
CA SER A 68 -10.37 13.89 -9.80
C SER A 68 -9.83 12.58 -10.35
N GLY A 69 -9.90 12.41 -11.68
CA GLY A 69 -9.38 11.26 -12.42
C GLY A 69 -10.45 10.39 -13.06
N GLU A 70 -10.01 9.43 -13.87
CA GLU A 70 -10.88 8.48 -14.59
C GLU A 70 -10.95 7.14 -13.84
N LEU A 71 -12.14 6.54 -13.74
CA LEU A 71 -12.32 5.22 -13.15
C LEU A 71 -11.44 4.18 -13.84
N GLY A 72 -10.81 3.32 -13.03
CA GLY A 72 -9.91 2.30 -13.56
C GLY A 72 -8.49 2.78 -13.80
N THR A 73 -8.23 4.09 -13.66
CA THR A 73 -6.91 4.70 -13.77
C THR A 73 -6.54 5.41 -12.46
N ALA A 74 -5.24 5.57 -12.26
CA ALA A 74 -4.66 6.41 -11.23
C ALA A 74 -3.81 7.47 -11.90
N ARG A 75 -3.85 8.68 -11.38
CA ARG A 75 -3.05 9.80 -11.87
C ARG A 75 -2.03 10.17 -10.82
N ARG A 76 -0.77 10.30 -11.23
CA ARG A 76 0.28 10.75 -10.32
C ARG A 76 0.41 12.27 -10.35
N GLU A 77 0.44 12.90 -9.18
CA GLU A 77 0.78 14.30 -9.01
C GLU A 77 1.81 14.42 -7.89
N GLY A 78 3.05 14.76 -8.24
CA GLY A 78 4.16 14.74 -7.31
C GLY A 78 4.33 13.36 -6.67
N GLU A 79 4.23 13.29 -5.35
CA GLU A 79 4.35 12.06 -4.56
C GLU A 79 3.00 11.35 -4.31
N ALA A 80 1.89 11.94 -4.76
CA ALA A 80 0.56 11.43 -4.52
C ALA A 80 -0.03 10.71 -5.76
N TRP A 81 -0.77 9.64 -5.51
CA TRP A 81 -1.63 8.99 -6.49
C TRP A 81 -3.08 9.38 -6.25
N TRP A 82 -3.74 9.88 -7.28
CA TRP A 82 -5.17 10.17 -7.31
C TRP A 82 -5.90 9.02 -7.98
N CYS A 83 -6.75 8.36 -7.22
CA CYS A 83 -7.45 7.14 -7.62
C CYS A 83 -8.97 7.35 -7.49
N ALA A 84 -9.67 7.50 -8.62
CA ALA A 84 -11.14 7.52 -8.61
C ALA A 84 -11.66 6.11 -8.26
N VAL A 85 -12.48 6.00 -7.21
CA VAL A 85 -13.07 4.73 -6.75
C VAL A 85 -14.49 4.59 -7.28
N THR A 86 -15.28 5.65 -7.19
CA THR A 86 -16.62 5.83 -7.79
C THR A 86 -16.69 7.23 -8.41
N GLY A 87 -17.83 7.59 -9.02
CA GLY A 87 -18.03 8.94 -9.57
C GLY A 87 -17.98 10.07 -8.52
N ASP A 88 -18.19 9.75 -7.24
CA ASP A 88 -18.30 10.69 -6.12
C ASP A 88 -17.35 10.39 -4.96
N ARG A 89 -16.46 9.39 -5.12
CA ARG A 89 -15.45 9.02 -4.12
C ARG A 89 -14.10 8.73 -4.76
N GLY A 90 -13.05 9.33 -4.21
CA GLY A 90 -11.66 9.10 -4.60
C GLY A 90 -10.77 8.82 -3.40
N LEU A 91 -9.61 8.24 -3.68
CA LEU A 91 -8.51 8.10 -2.72
C LEU A 91 -7.28 8.85 -3.24
N VAL A 92 -6.63 9.58 -2.34
CA VAL A 92 -5.31 10.16 -2.57
C VAL A 92 -4.32 9.39 -1.70
N LEU A 93 -3.32 8.77 -2.34
CA LEU A 93 -2.37 7.86 -1.68
C LEU A 93 -0.97 8.48 -1.73
N GLY A 94 -0.33 8.65 -0.58
CA GLY A 94 0.94 9.35 -0.45
C GLY A 94 0.79 10.87 -0.34
N GLY A 95 1.85 11.59 -0.69
CA GLY A 95 1.93 13.04 -0.52
C GLY A 95 2.06 13.50 0.93
N SER A 96 2.58 14.72 1.12
CA SER A 96 2.76 15.35 2.43
C SER A 96 1.58 16.23 2.85
N GLU A 97 0.75 16.68 1.92
CA GLU A 97 -0.34 17.61 2.17
C GLU A 97 -1.71 16.95 1.94
N ALA A 98 -2.65 17.26 2.82
CA ALA A 98 -4.03 16.81 2.69
C ALA A 98 -4.73 17.67 1.62
N PRO A 99 -5.47 17.05 0.66
CA PRO A 99 -6.37 17.80 -0.21
C PRO A 99 -7.43 18.53 0.62
N ALA A 100 -7.99 19.61 0.06
CA ALA A 100 -9.10 20.33 0.69
C ALA A 100 -10.29 19.39 0.96
N ASP A 101 -10.88 19.52 2.15
CA ASP A 101 -12.03 18.74 2.62
C ASP A 101 -11.85 17.21 2.61
N ALA A 102 -10.60 16.74 2.55
CA ALA A 102 -10.31 15.32 2.56
C ALA A 102 -10.33 14.75 3.98
N LEU A 103 -10.80 13.50 4.11
CA LEU A 103 -10.76 12.74 5.35
C LEU A 103 -9.48 11.91 5.43
N ASP A 104 -8.76 11.97 6.55
CA ASP A 104 -7.67 11.02 6.82
C ASP A 104 -8.26 9.61 7.02
N VAL A 105 -7.92 8.71 6.10
CA VAL A 105 -8.31 7.30 6.12
C VAL A 105 -7.09 6.39 6.18
N THR A 106 -5.93 6.91 6.61
CA THR A 106 -4.66 6.20 6.71
C THR A 106 -4.81 4.90 7.50
N CYS A 107 -5.53 4.94 8.63
CA CYS A 107 -5.78 3.79 9.50
C CYS A 107 -7.05 2.99 9.12
N ASN A 108 -7.81 3.40 8.10
CA ASN A 108 -8.89 2.56 7.56
C ASN A 108 -8.33 1.47 6.65
N TYR A 109 -7.18 1.75 6.02
CA TYR A 109 -6.53 0.85 5.07
C TYR A 109 -5.12 0.49 5.51
N ALA A 110 -4.88 -0.81 5.67
CA ALA A 110 -3.53 -1.34 5.64
C ALA A 110 -3.05 -1.48 4.18
N ALA A 111 -1.73 -1.49 3.98
CA ALA A 111 -1.16 -1.45 2.64
C ALA A 111 0.12 -2.27 2.49
N LEU A 112 0.25 -2.98 1.37
CA LEU A 112 1.45 -3.72 0.97
C LEU A 112 1.87 -3.31 -0.44
N THR A 113 3.15 -2.98 -0.62
CA THR A 113 3.74 -2.87 -1.96
C THR A 113 4.43 -4.19 -2.30
N LEU A 114 4.02 -4.84 -3.38
CA LEU A 114 4.72 -5.98 -3.97
C LEU A 114 5.55 -5.49 -5.16
N LEU A 115 6.79 -5.95 -5.26
CA LEU A 115 7.71 -5.54 -6.32
C LEU A 115 8.60 -6.68 -6.82
N GLY A 116 9.03 -6.58 -8.06
CA GLY A 116 9.90 -7.56 -8.73
C GLY A 116 9.19 -8.32 -9.84
N THR A 117 9.96 -8.97 -10.71
CA THR A 117 9.46 -9.63 -11.93
C THR A 117 8.42 -10.71 -11.66
N GLN A 118 8.40 -11.29 -10.45
CA GLN A 118 7.43 -12.30 -10.03
C GLN A 118 6.25 -11.71 -9.21
N ALA A 119 6.17 -10.40 -9.01
CA ALA A 119 5.10 -9.79 -8.21
C ALA A 119 3.71 -10.03 -8.81
N ARG A 120 3.57 -9.89 -10.13
CA ARG A 120 2.29 -10.14 -10.82
C ARG A 120 1.84 -11.60 -10.68
N GLU A 121 2.76 -12.54 -10.90
CA GLU A 121 2.51 -13.99 -10.74
C GLU A 121 2.14 -14.32 -9.30
N THR A 122 2.77 -13.67 -8.33
CA THR A 122 2.44 -13.85 -6.90
C THR A 122 1.02 -13.40 -6.60
N ILE A 123 0.62 -12.22 -7.11
CA ILE A 123 -0.74 -11.69 -6.93
C ILE A 123 -1.78 -12.61 -7.56
N ALA A 124 -1.51 -13.14 -8.77
CA ALA A 124 -2.42 -14.02 -9.48
C ALA A 124 -2.77 -15.31 -8.71
N ARG A 125 -1.94 -15.73 -7.75
CA ARG A 125 -2.18 -16.94 -6.92
C ARG A 125 -3.26 -16.74 -5.87
N PHE A 126 -3.55 -15.51 -5.48
CA PHE A 126 -4.56 -15.20 -4.45
C PHE A 126 -5.58 -14.15 -4.86
N CYS A 127 -5.43 -13.53 -6.03
CA CYS A 127 -6.31 -12.49 -6.54
C CYS A 127 -6.77 -12.80 -7.96
N ALA A 128 -8.06 -12.64 -8.20
CA ALA A 128 -8.68 -12.89 -9.51
C ALA A 128 -8.65 -11.65 -10.44
N ILE A 129 -8.14 -10.51 -9.96
CA ILE A 129 -8.00 -9.31 -10.78
C ILE A 129 -6.99 -9.58 -11.89
N ASP A 130 -7.39 -9.39 -13.13
CA ASP A 130 -6.51 -9.54 -14.28
C ASP A 130 -5.53 -8.36 -14.33
N LEU A 131 -4.29 -8.66 -13.97
CA LEU A 131 -3.21 -7.69 -13.99
C LEU A 131 -2.36 -7.79 -15.25
N ARG A 132 -2.72 -8.54 -16.30
CA ARG A 132 -1.85 -8.60 -17.50
C ARG A 132 -1.62 -7.19 -18.08
N PRO A 133 -0.42 -6.86 -18.61
CA PRO A 133 -0.10 -5.49 -19.03
C PRO A 133 -1.09 -4.85 -20.02
N GLN A 134 -1.71 -5.66 -20.89
CA GLN A 134 -2.74 -5.22 -21.83
C GLN A 134 -4.11 -4.95 -21.20
N VAL A 135 -4.34 -5.41 -19.96
CA VAL A 135 -5.59 -5.20 -19.20
C VAL A 135 -5.38 -4.18 -18.09
N ALA A 136 -4.27 -4.25 -17.36
CA ALA A 136 -3.90 -3.32 -16.30
C ALA A 136 -2.47 -2.80 -16.52
N PRO A 137 -2.27 -1.88 -17.50
CA PRO A 137 -0.99 -1.22 -17.69
C PRO A 137 -0.60 -0.40 -16.44
N PRO A 138 0.66 0.06 -16.33
CA PRO A 138 1.05 1.03 -15.31
C PRO A 138 0.06 2.19 -15.20
N HIS A 139 -0.14 2.64 -13.97
CA HIS A 139 -1.14 3.64 -13.57
C HIS A 139 -2.59 3.13 -13.64
N SER A 140 -2.82 1.82 -13.76
CA SER A 140 -4.15 1.26 -13.57
C SER A 140 -4.53 1.21 -12.09
N PHE A 141 -5.81 1.45 -11.81
CA PHE A 141 -6.39 1.31 -10.48
C PHE A 141 -7.55 0.31 -10.53
N ARG A 142 -7.50 -0.74 -9.70
CA ARG A 142 -8.40 -1.88 -9.75
C ARG A 142 -9.01 -2.16 -8.37
N PRO A 143 -10.17 -1.55 -8.03
CA PRO A 143 -11.00 -2.02 -6.94
C PRO A 143 -11.49 -3.44 -7.21
N GLY A 144 -11.52 -4.29 -6.19
CA GLY A 144 -11.99 -5.66 -6.35
C GLY A 144 -11.73 -6.55 -5.15
N SER A 145 -11.68 -7.85 -5.40
CA SER A 145 -11.44 -8.87 -4.38
C SER A 145 -9.96 -9.28 -4.39
N ILE A 146 -9.28 -9.08 -3.26
CA ILE A 146 -7.89 -9.47 -3.02
C ILE A 146 -7.92 -10.51 -1.90
N ALA A 147 -7.54 -11.76 -2.19
CA ALA A 147 -7.62 -12.86 -1.21
C ALA A 147 -9.03 -13.02 -0.60
N ARG A 148 -10.09 -12.86 -1.42
CA ARG A 148 -11.50 -12.88 -0.99
C ARG A 148 -11.91 -11.73 -0.07
N GLN A 149 -11.06 -10.73 0.11
CA GLN A 149 -11.33 -9.53 0.88
C GLN A 149 -11.56 -8.34 -0.05
N PRO A 150 -12.48 -7.41 0.28
CA PRO A 150 -12.58 -6.15 -0.44
C PRO A 150 -11.25 -5.38 -0.36
N GLY A 151 -10.74 -4.95 -1.51
CA GLY A 151 -9.48 -4.22 -1.60
C GLY A 151 -9.33 -3.49 -2.93
N MET A 152 -8.18 -2.84 -3.10
CA MET A 152 -7.83 -2.12 -4.31
C MET A 152 -6.37 -2.39 -4.67
N ILE A 153 -6.08 -2.53 -5.97
CA ILE A 153 -4.73 -2.65 -6.49
C ILE A 153 -4.41 -1.43 -7.36
N LEU A 154 -3.35 -0.72 -7.01
CA LEU A 154 -2.72 0.27 -7.87
C LEU A 154 -1.51 -0.37 -8.55
N VAL A 155 -1.46 -0.31 -9.87
CA VAL A 155 -0.28 -0.70 -10.66
C VAL A 155 0.64 0.53 -10.75
N GLU A 156 1.57 0.68 -9.81
CA GLU A 156 2.46 1.85 -9.76
C GLU A 156 3.45 1.84 -10.93
N ALA A 157 3.93 0.66 -11.33
CA ALA A 157 4.87 0.44 -12.43
C ALA A 157 4.71 -1.01 -12.96
N PRO A 158 5.38 -1.42 -14.05
CA PRO A 158 5.22 -2.77 -14.62
C PRO A 158 5.32 -3.89 -13.59
N ASP A 159 6.32 -3.84 -12.71
CA ASP A 159 6.57 -4.87 -11.70
C ASP A 159 6.42 -4.32 -10.27
N ARG A 160 5.48 -3.38 -10.07
CA ARG A 160 5.23 -2.77 -8.77
C ARG A 160 3.74 -2.51 -8.55
N PHE A 161 3.22 -3.06 -7.46
CA PHE A 161 1.80 -3.07 -7.14
C PHE A 161 1.59 -2.65 -5.70
N LEU A 162 0.75 -1.65 -5.49
CA LEU A 162 0.29 -1.26 -4.17
C LEU A 162 -1.09 -1.88 -3.93
N LEU A 163 -1.17 -2.74 -2.91
CA LEU A 163 -2.41 -3.35 -2.44
C LEU A 163 -2.92 -2.55 -1.25
N LEU A 164 -4.20 -2.19 -1.29
CA LEU A 164 -4.94 -1.57 -0.20
C LEU A 164 -6.06 -2.49 0.24
N PHE A 165 -6.21 -2.67 1.54
CA PHE A 165 -7.22 -3.54 2.13
C PHE A 165 -7.58 -3.06 3.53
N GLY A 166 -8.69 -3.54 4.08
CA GLY A 166 -9.16 -3.11 5.40
C GLY A 166 -8.10 -3.31 6.49
N TRP A 167 -7.95 -2.34 7.38
CA TRP A 167 -6.93 -2.37 8.44
C TRP A 167 -6.93 -3.67 9.27
N ALA A 168 -8.13 -4.11 9.67
CA ALA A 168 -8.28 -5.25 10.57
C ALA A 168 -7.78 -6.60 10.02
N ILE A 169 -7.61 -6.71 8.69
CA ILE A 169 -7.17 -7.95 8.03
C ILE A 169 -5.69 -7.94 7.64
N GLY A 170 -4.91 -6.97 8.12
CA GLY A 170 -3.51 -6.85 7.70
C GLY A 170 -2.65 -8.07 8.01
N GLU A 171 -2.78 -8.67 9.18
CA GLU A 171 -2.08 -9.92 9.50
C GLU A 171 -2.44 -11.05 8.55
N TYR A 172 -3.74 -11.19 8.23
CA TYR A 172 -4.20 -12.17 7.25
C TYR A 172 -3.57 -11.92 5.88
N MET A 173 -3.62 -10.69 5.39
CA MET A 173 -3.06 -10.33 4.09
C MET A 173 -1.55 -10.58 4.00
N TRP A 174 -0.79 -10.29 5.06
CA TRP A 174 0.62 -10.64 5.14
C TRP A 174 0.83 -12.15 4.96
N THR A 175 0.09 -12.98 5.70
CA THR A 175 0.25 -14.45 5.61
C THR A 175 -0.11 -15.00 4.23
N VAL A 176 -1.10 -14.41 3.55
CA VAL A 176 -1.46 -14.77 2.17
C VAL A 176 -0.33 -14.45 1.20
N VAL A 177 0.24 -13.24 1.28
CA VAL A 177 1.36 -12.82 0.43
C VAL A 177 2.59 -13.69 0.70
N GLU A 178 2.90 -13.94 1.97
CA GLU A 178 4.01 -14.79 2.38
C GLU A 178 3.88 -16.22 1.82
N ASP A 179 2.70 -16.83 1.92
CA ASP A 179 2.46 -18.19 1.43
C ASP A 179 2.57 -18.27 -0.11
N ALA A 180 2.00 -17.29 -0.81
CA ALA A 180 2.10 -17.18 -2.27
C ALA A 180 3.55 -16.94 -2.74
N ALA A 181 4.32 -16.14 -2.00
CA ALA A 181 5.70 -15.77 -2.31
C ALA A 181 6.71 -16.88 -1.99
N ARG A 182 6.41 -17.78 -1.04
CA ARG A 182 7.36 -18.80 -0.54
C ARG A 182 7.96 -19.65 -1.66
N HIS A 183 7.14 -20.09 -2.60
CA HIS A 183 7.56 -20.96 -3.71
C HIS A 183 8.36 -20.22 -4.79
N LEU A 184 8.39 -18.89 -4.74
CA LEU A 184 9.05 -18.01 -5.71
C LEU A 184 10.34 -17.40 -5.13
N GLY A 185 10.75 -17.83 -3.93
CA GLY A 185 11.92 -17.30 -3.24
C GLY A 185 11.75 -15.86 -2.75
N GLY A 186 10.50 -15.37 -2.65
CA GLY A 186 10.23 -14.00 -2.18
C GLY A 186 10.43 -13.83 -0.69
N GLY A 187 10.45 -12.56 -0.25
CA GLY A 187 10.52 -12.22 1.16
C GLY A 187 10.02 -10.81 1.46
N PRO A 188 9.72 -10.51 2.73
CA PRO A 188 9.47 -9.15 3.12
C PRO A 188 10.76 -8.33 2.95
N VAL A 189 10.59 -7.09 2.53
CA VAL A 189 11.65 -6.10 2.35
C VAL A 189 11.28 -4.83 3.10
N GLY A 190 12.28 -4.07 3.51
CA GLY A 190 12.07 -2.78 4.15
C GLY A 190 11.63 -1.72 3.16
N VAL A 191 11.01 -0.65 3.64
CA VAL A 191 10.55 0.45 2.77
C VAL A 191 11.70 1.15 2.03
N ALA A 192 12.94 1.07 2.55
CA ALA A 192 14.12 1.59 1.86
C ALA A 192 14.44 0.84 0.54
N ALA A 193 13.93 -0.39 0.39
CA ALA A 193 14.07 -1.17 -0.85
C ALA A 193 13.13 -0.68 -1.97
N LEU A 194 12.12 0.13 -1.62
CA LEU A 194 11.21 0.78 -2.56
C LEU A 194 11.91 2.04 -3.09
N ALA A 195 12.71 1.93 -4.15
CA ALA A 195 13.11 3.10 -4.92
C ALA A 195 11.84 3.90 -5.32
N PRO A 196 11.87 5.24 -5.48
CA PRO A 196 10.72 5.96 -6.01
C PRO A 196 10.25 5.29 -7.30
N ALA A 197 8.94 5.07 -7.47
CA ALA A 197 8.44 4.65 -8.77
C ALA A 197 8.90 5.72 -9.78
N GLY A 198 9.63 5.32 -10.83
CA GLY A 198 10.04 6.26 -11.86
C GLY A 198 8.82 6.93 -12.50
N GLU A 199 8.98 8.12 -13.08
CA GLU A 199 7.95 8.65 -13.98
C GLU A 199 7.86 7.72 -15.19
N VAL A 200 6.74 6.98 -15.30
CA VAL A 200 6.39 6.38 -16.59
C VAL A 200 5.83 7.52 -17.42
N ALA A 201 6.56 7.94 -18.45
CA ALA A 201 6.05 8.90 -19.42
C ALA A 201 4.68 8.41 -19.90
N ALA A 202 3.65 9.24 -19.73
CA ALA A 202 2.35 8.99 -20.30
C ALA A 202 2.56 8.80 -21.82
N GLY A 203 2.48 7.55 -22.27
CA GLY A 203 2.70 7.18 -23.65
C GLY A 203 1.68 7.87 -24.56
N ALA A 204 2.20 8.42 -25.65
CA ALA A 204 1.53 9.09 -26.75
C ALA A 204 0.39 8.28 -27.40
#